data_AF-A0A2T0XVC9-F1
#
_entry.id   AF-A0A2T0XVC9-F1
#
_cell.length_a   1.000
_cell.length_b   1.000
_cell.length_c   1.000
_cell.angle_alpha   90.00
_cell.angle_beta   90.00
_cell.angle_gamma   90.00
#
_symmetry.space_group_name_H-M   'P 1'
#
loop_
_entity.id
_entity.type
_entity.pdbx_description
1 polymer ?
#
loop_
_entity_poly.entity_id
_entity_poly.type
_entity_poly.pdbx_seq_one_letter_code
_entity_poly.pdbx_strand_id
1 'polypeptide(L)'
;MESPKTSKKRGGPLSLFKLVMFALFVAAVTKELQKDPEEREWHGTVAGFVPYEFRIPTLERVKERVWDPDGAHILSPHVWGVGWTVNVGRVVAVVREKLAD
;
A
#
# COMPACT_ATOMS: atom_id res chain seq x y z
N MET A 1 18.84 46.27 -2.91
CA MET A 1 17.59 45.56 -3.28
C MET A 1 18.03 44.19 -3.79
N GLU A 2 18.29 43.25 -2.88
CA GLU A 2 18.72 41.89 -3.26
C GLU A 2 17.49 41.02 -3.47
N SER A 3 17.40 40.41 -4.65
CA SER A 3 16.36 39.44 -4.98
C SER A 3 16.63 38.11 -4.25
N PRO A 4 15.62 37.48 -3.63
CA PRO A 4 15.82 36.20 -2.95
C PRO A 4 16.06 35.11 -3.99
N LYS A 5 17.24 34.48 -3.94
CA LYS A 5 17.60 33.31 -4.74
C LYS A 5 16.70 32.14 -4.32
N THR A 6 15.78 31.73 -5.17
CA THR A 6 14.91 30.56 -4.92
C THR A 6 15.75 29.29 -5.03
N SER A 7 16.05 28.66 -3.89
CA SER A 7 16.72 27.36 -3.86
C SER A 7 15.74 26.27 -4.31
N LYS A 8 15.99 25.70 -5.50
CA LYS A 8 15.23 24.58 -6.04
C LYS A 8 15.59 23.32 -5.24
N LYS A 9 14.69 22.87 -4.35
CA LYS A 9 14.88 21.61 -3.60
C LYS A 9 15.06 20.45 -4.60
N ARG A 10 16.26 19.88 -4.68
CA ARG A 10 16.53 18.65 -5.45
C ARG A 10 15.74 17.52 -4.78
N GLY A 11 14.85 16.87 -5.53
CA GLY A 11 14.04 15.75 -5.03
C GLY A 11 14.93 14.56 -4.68
N GLY A 12 14.80 14.05 -3.45
CA GLY A 12 15.49 12.82 -3.00
C GLY A 12 14.76 11.54 -3.42
N PRO A 13 15.30 10.35 -3.09
CA PRO A 13 14.71 9.05 -3.44
C PRO A 13 13.27 8.88 -2.93
N LEU A 14 12.94 9.47 -1.78
CA LEU A 14 11.58 9.51 -1.25
C LEU A 14 10.60 10.24 -2.20
N SER A 15 11.07 11.25 -2.94
CA SER A 15 10.26 11.97 -3.93
C SER A 15 9.92 11.08 -5.12
N LEU A 16 10.87 10.26 -5.57
CA LEU A 16 10.64 9.32 -6.66
C LEU A 16 9.67 8.23 -6.23
N PHE A 17 9.85 7.66 -5.03
CA PHE A 17 8.91 6.69 -4.47
C PHE A 17 7.49 7.25 -4.40
N LYS A 18 7.32 8.48 -3.88
CA LYS A 18 6.01 9.16 -3.84
C LYS A 18 5.41 9.34 -5.22
N LEU A 19 6.22 9.69 -6.22
CA LEU A 19 5.77 9.85 -7.60
C LEU A 19 5.30 8.52 -8.20
N VAL A 20 6.04 7.43 -7.97
CA VAL A 20 5.65 6.07 -8.39
C VAL A 20 4.35 5.65 -7.71
N MET A 21 4.24 5.81 -6.39
CA MET A 21 3.00 5.48 -5.66
C MET A 21 1.81 6.30 -6.13
N PHE A 22 2.02 7.59 -6.42
CA PHE A 22 0.97 8.46 -6.97
C PHE A 22 0.55 8.00 -8.36
N ALA A 23 1.49 7.66 -9.24
CA ALA A 23 1.19 7.13 -10.57
C ALA A 23 0.40 5.81 -10.50
N LEU A 24 0.77 4.90 -9.60
CA LEU A 24 0.05 3.64 -9.38
C LEU A 24 -1.37 3.88 -8.83
N PHE A 25 -1.54 4.85 -7.93
CA PHE A 25 -2.85 5.27 -7.43
C PHE A 25 -3.73 5.82 -8.55
N VAL A 26 -3.23 6.75 -9.36
CA VAL A 26 -3.96 7.29 -10.51
C VAL A 26 -4.33 6.18 -11.48
N ALA A 27 -3.39 5.28 -11.80
CA ALA A 27 -3.65 4.15 -12.69
C ALA A 27 -4.74 3.21 -12.14
N ALA A 28 -4.73 2.91 -10.85
CA ALA A 28 -5.76 2.08 -10.21
C ALA A 28 -7.14 2.74 -10.21
N VAL A 29 -7.21 4.05 -9.93
CA VAL A 29 -8.47 4.82 -9.99
C VAL A 29 -9.00 4.89 -11.43
N THR A 30 -8.14 5.20 -12.41
CA THR A 30 -8.53 5.24 -13.83
C THR A 30 -9.02 3.87 -14.31
N LYS A 31 -8.38 2.77 -13.90
CA LYS A 31 -8.83 1.41 -14.20
C LYS A 31 -10.26 1.14 -13.75
N GLU A 32 -10.64 1.58 -12.55
CA GLU A 32 -12.03 1.42 -12.06
C GLU A 32 -13.00 2.37 -12.76
N LEU A 33 -12.59 3.61 -13.04
CA LEU A 33 -13.45 4.58 -13.72
C LEU A 33 -13.74 4.23 -15.19
N GLN A 34 -12.86 3.46 -15.84
CA GLN A 34 -13.06 2.93 -17.20
C GLN A 34 -14.13 1.84 -17.28
N LYS A 35 -14.48 1.21 -16.15
CA LYS A 35 -15.56 0.22 -16.08
C LYS A 35 -16.91 0.91 -15.91
N ASP A 36 -17.95 0.22 -16.35
CA ASP A 36 -19.33 0.61 -16.05
C ASP A 36 -19.52 0.67 -14.52
N PRO A 37 -20.36 1.58 -13.99
CA PRO A 37 -20.52 1.77 -12.56
C PRO A 37 -20.84 0.49 -11.77
N GLU A 38 -21.57 -0.44 -12.39
CA GLU A 38 -21.98 -1.73 -11.80
C GLU A 38 -20.85 -2.76 -11.76
N GLU A 39 -19.81 -2.60 -12.59
CA GLU A 39 -18.65 -3.50 -12.68
C GLU A 39 -17.45 -3.02 -11.84
N ARG A 40 -17.59 -1.88 -11.16
CA ARG A 40 -16.52 -1.30 -10.33
C ARG A 40 -16.39 -2.07 -9.04
N GLU A 41 -15.19 -2.59 -8.83
CA GLU A 41 -14.87 -3.38 -7.64
C GLU A 41 -14.20 -2.51 -6.57
N TRP A 42 -13.42 -1.50 -6.99
CA TRP A 42 -12.61 -0.68 -6.09
C TRP A 42 -11.56 -1.46 -5.27
N HIS A 43 -11.22 -2.67 -5.69
CA HIS A 43 -10.10 -3.46 -5.19
C HIS A 43 -9.50 -4.32 -6.32
N GLY A 44 -8.25 -4.77 -6.16
CA GLY A 44 -7.60 -5.65 -7.13
C GLY A 44 -6.09 -5.43 -7.22
N THR A 45 -5.51 -5.65 -8.40
CA THR A 45 -4.10 -5.37 -8.67
C THR A 45 -3.89 -4.41 -9.85
N VAL A 46 -2.85 -3.58 -9.76
CA VAL A 46 -2.32 -2.76 -10.85
C VAL A 46 -0.94 -3.30 -11.26
N ALA A 47 -0.63 -3.22 -12.55
CA ALA A 47 0.57 -3.83 -13.15
C ALA A 47 0.71 -5.35 -12.91
N GLY A 48 -0.38 -6.05 -12.58
CA GLY A 48 -0.42 -7.49 -12.35
C GLY A 48 0.00 -7.96 -10.94
N PHE A 49 0.65 -7.12 -10.14
CA PHE A 49 1.18 -7.54 -8.83
C PHE A 49 1.02 -6.54 -7.69
N VAL A 50 0.84 -5.23 -7.96
CA VAL A 50 0.68 -4.23 -6.88
C VAL A 50 -0.79 -4.20 -6.45
N PRO A 51 -1.14 -4.61 -5.23
CA PRO A 51 -2.54 -4.61 -4.82
C PRO A 51 -3.05 -3.19 -4.56
N TYR A 52 -4.36 -2.97 -4.72
CA TYR A 52 -5.07 -1.78 -4.27
C TYR A 52 -6.39 -2.16 -3.59
N GLU A 53 -6.81 -1.33 -2.65
CA GLU A 53 -8.04 -1.48 -1.87
C GLU A 53 -8.60 -0.09 -1.58
N PHE A 54 -9.73 0.28 -2.18
CA PHE A 54 -10.38 1.58 -1.97
C PHE A 54 -11.74 1.48 -1.29
N ARG A 55 -12.20 0.26 -0.97
CA ARG A 55 -13.39 0.07 -0.14
C ARG A 55 -13.12 0.52 1.29
N ILE A 56 -14.17 0.94 1.98
CA ILE A 56 -14.08 1.32 3.39
C ILE A 56 -13.54 0.12 4.20
N PRO A 57 -12.47 0.31 5.00
CA PRO A 57 -11.93 -0.74 5.84
C PRO A 57 -12.96 -1.26 6.85
N THR A 58 -12.93 -2.57 7.10
CA THR A 58 -13.60 -3.19 8.25
C THR A 58 -12.56 -3.53 9.32
N LEU A 59 -12.97 -3.55 10.59
CA LEU A 59 -12.09 -3.95 11.69
C LEU A 59 -11.58 -5.38 11.52
N GLU A 60 -12.43 -6.26 10.99
CA GLU A 60 -12.08 -7.63 10.63
C GLU A 60 -10.93 -7.67 9.61
N ARG A 61 -11.05 -6.93 8.51
CA ARG A 61 -10.02 -6.85 7.46
C ARG A 61 -8.72 -6.20 7.96
N VAL A 62 -8.81 -5.24 8.88
CA VAL A 62 -7.61 -4.68 9.55
C VAL A 62 -6.89 -5.78 10.32
N LYS A 63 -7.63 -6.54 11.14
CA LYS A 63 -7.06 -7.63 11.94
C LYS A 63 -6.44 -8.71 11.04
N GLU A 64 -7.16 -9.15 10.01
CA GLU A 64 -6.65 -10.15 9.05
C GLU A 64 -5.35 -9.71 8.37
N ARG A 65 -5.23 -8.44 7.97
CA ARG A 65 -4.07 -8.00 7.19
C ARG A 65 -2.87 -7.59 8.04
N VAL A 66 -3.10 -7.12 9.26
CA VAL A 66 -2.05 -6.60 10.15
C VAL A 66 -1.69 -7.59 11.26
N TRP A 67 -2.61 -8.46 11.66
CA TRP A 67 -2.44 -9.39 12.78
C TRP A 67 -2.94 -10.79 12.42
N ASP A 68 -2.22 -11.45 11.52
CA ASP A 68 -2.42 -12.86 11.17
C ASP A 68 -1.12 -13.63 11.47
N PRO A 69 -0.93 -14.11 12.72
CA PRO A 69 0.29 -14.82 13.15
C PRO A 69 0.53 -16.13 12.41
N ASP A 70 -0.56 -16.81 12.03
CA ASP A 70 -0.55 -18.12 11.36
C ASP A 70 -0.42 -17.98 9.84
N GLY A 71 -0.55 -16.75 9.31
CA GLY A 71 -0.43 -16.44 7.89
C GLY A 71 0.94 -16.72 7.29
N ALA A 72 0.97 -17.09 6.01
CA ALA A 72 2.20 -17.42 5.29
C ALA A 72 3.08 -16.18 4.97
N HIS A 73 2.50 -14.97 4.98
CA HIS A 73 3.14 -13.78 4.43
C HIS A 73 3.37 -12.69 5.49
N ILE A 74 4.58 -12.11 5.47
CA ILE A 74 4.93 -10.91 6.25
C ILE A 74 4.33 -9.64 5.61
N LEU A 75 4.16 -9.64 4.29
CA LEU A 75 3.54 -8.54 3.56
C LEU A 75 2.13 -8.94 3.14
N SER A 76 1.16 -8.15 3.57
CA SER A 76 -0.25 -8.28 3.21
C SER A 76 -0.65 -7.14 2.28
N PRO A 77 -1.69 -7.28 1.45
CA PRO A 77 -2.29 -6.13 0.77
C PRO A 77 -2.61 -5.00 1.76
N HIS A 78 -2.59 -3.73 1.32
CA HIS A 78 -2.97 -2.63 2.19
C HIS A 78 -4.40 -2.80 2.71
N VAL A 79 -4.66 -2.27 3.91
CA VAL A 79 -6.03 -2.13 4.44
C VAL A 79 -6.83 -1.14 3.58
N TRP A 80 -6.15 -0.10 3.10
CA TRP A 80 -6.68 0.92 2.20
C TRP A 80 -5.55 1.58 1.41
N GLY A 81 -5.75 1.91 0.14
CA GLY A 81 -4.76 2.52 -0.72
C GLY A 81 -4.10 1.52 -1.67
N VAL A 82 -2.84 1.76 -2.01
CA VAL A 82 -2.08 0.99 -3.00
C VAL A 82 -0.82 0.42 -2.34
N GLY A 83 -0.51 -0.85 -2.65
CA GLY A 83 0.66 -1.56 -2.16
C GLY A 83 0.37 -2.42 -0.94
N TRP A 84 1.41 -2.66 -0.14
CA TRP A 84 1.40 -3.65 0.93
C TRP A 84 1.50 -3.01 2.32
N THR A 85 0.93 -3.67 3.31
CA THR A 85 1.15 -3.41 4.73
C THR A 85 1.95 -4.56 5.34
N VAL A 86 2.51 -4.34 6.52
CA VAL A 86 3.20 -5.38 7.28
C VAL A 86 2.17 -6.14 8.12
N ASN A 87 2.19 -7.47 8.01
CA ASN A 87 1.56 -8.38 8.95
C ASN A 87 2.43 -8.50 10.20
N VAL A 88 2.15 -7.64 11.18
CA VAL A 88 2.87 -7.58 12.46
C VAL A 88 2.68 -8.88 13.24
N GLY A 89 1.48 -9.49 13.18
CA GLY A 89 1.21 -10.78 13.82
C GLY A 89 2.20 -11.86 13.37
N ARG A 90 2.42 -11.98 12.05
CA ARG A 90 3.39 -12.93 11.48
C ARG A 90 4.82 -12.60 11.86
N VAL A 91 5.20 -11.32 11.85
CA VAL A 91 6.55 -10.89 12.29
C VAL A 91 6.80 -11.32 13.74
N VAL A 92 5.83 -11.12 14.63
CA VAL A 92 5.94 -11.52 16.04
C VAL A 92 6.07 -13.04 16.18
N ALA A 93 5.28 -13.82 15.43
CA ALA A 93 5.36 -15.28 15.44
C ALA A 93 6.76 -15.79 15.06
N VAL A 94 7.30 -15.30 13.93
CA VAL A 94 8.64 -15.68 13.45
C VAL A 94 9.74 -15.30 14.45
N VAL A 95 9.64 -14.13 15.09
CA VAL A 95 10.61 -13.72 16.12
C VAL A 95 10.54 -14.63 17.34
N ARG A 96 9.33 -15.03 17.78
CA ARG A 96 9.16 -15.94 18.92
C ARG A 96 9.70 -17.34 18.66
N GLU A 97 9.43 -17.89 17.48
CA GLU A 97 9.99 -19.19 17.04
C GLU A 97 11.52 -19.16 17.13
N LYS A 98 12.15 -18.13 16.56
CA LYS A 98 13.61 -17.97 16.58
C LYS A 98 14.25 -17.74 17.95
N LEU A 99 13.48 -17.26 18.94
CA LEU A 99 13.98 -17.06 20.30
C LEU A 99 13.79 -18.31 21.17
N ALA A 100 12.96 -19.25 20.73
CA ALA A 100 12.74 -20.54 21.38
C ALA A 100 13.71 -21.63 20.91
N ASP A 101 14.39 -21.39 19.78
CA ASP A 101 15.52 -22.17 19.26
C ASP A 101 16.84 -21.80 19.96
#